data_AF-A0A9C6STG6-F1
#
_entry.id   AF-A0A9C6STG6-F1
#
_cell.length_a   1.000
_cell.length_b   1.000
_cell.length_c   1.000
_cell.angle_alpha   90.00
_cell.angle_beta   90.00
_cell.angle_gamma   90.00
#
_symmetry.space_group_name_H-M   'P 1'
#
loop_
_entity.id
_entity.type
_entity.pdbx_description
1 polymer ?
#
loop_
_entity_poly.entity_id
_entity_poly.type
_entity_poly.pdbx_seq_one_letter_code
_entity_poly.pdbx_strand_id
1 'polypeptide(L)'
;MLNSKAFTKMLDLFDAIPAKCPVIDCKSLLKPQELLAHLLLCHRPEDSMVEIGAAWHTVYDVDLAKLPAGCNYVVGVIAYAGSNDAGLSRPIGPELQLVHHLPLMLMMYVNPPAEDLEQMYVLYLVSPVAARKVSARVSLLDGPEGREMRGLRCLRNFLDAPLKDSEELLHGNIDYLVYSARDVWKLCRRDERGTLYVKIVLRGEPNLFETEDEQLDG
;
A
#
# COMPACT_ATOMS: atom_id res chain seq x y z
N MET A 1 12.83 -20.64 1.41
CA MET A 1 11.97 -20.17 2.51
C MET A 1 12.86 -19.41 3.47
N LEU A 2 12.71 -18.08 3.54
CA LEU A 2 13.46 -17.25 4.49
C LEU A 2 12.84 -17.47 5.88
N ASN A 3 13.68 -17.67 6.89
CA ASN A 3 13.27 -17.95 8.27
C ASN A 3 12.53 -16.73 8.86
N SER A 4 11.39 -16.92 9.55
CA SER A 4 10.49 -15.86 10.04
C SER A 4 11.21 -14.68 10.75
N LYS A 5 12.23 -14.95 11.59
CA LYS A 5 13.04 -13.91 12.26
C LYS A 5 13.92 -13.05 11.33
N ALA A 6 14.34 -13.59 10.19
CA ALA A 6 15.09 -12.83 9.19
C ALA A 6 14.17 -11.87 8.41
N PHE A 7 12.88 -12.22 8.32
CA PHE A 7 11.87 -11.44 7.63
C PHE A 7 11.33 -10.27 8.48
N THR A 8 11.27 -10.41 9.81
CA THR A 8 10.94 -9.31 10.74
C THR A 8 11.85 -8.11 10.56
N LYS A 9 13.16 -8.38 10.50
CA LYS A 9 14.18 -7.35 10.29
C LYS A 9 14.06 -6.66 8.93
N MET A 10 13.38 -7.30 7.97
CA MET A 10 13.22 -6.79 6.61
C MET A 10 12.15 -5.68 6.54
N LEU A 11 11.09 -5.76 7.36
CA LEU A 11 10.06 -4.71 7.40
C LEU A 11 10.55 -3.46 8.16
N ASP A 12 11.26 -3.64 9.29
CA ASP A 12 11.95 -2.55 9.99
C ASP A 12 12.98 -1.86 9.08
N LEU A 13 13.63 -2.65 8.21
CA LEU A 13 14.55 -2.13 7.20
C LEU A 13 13.82 -1.25 6.18
N PHE A 14 12.63 -1.64 5.71
CA PHE A 14 11.88 -0.83 4.75
C PHE A 14 11.41 0.48 5.37
N ASP A 15 10.90 0.49 6.59
CA ASP A 15 10.46 1.73 7.24
C ASP A 15 11.63 2.68 7.56
N ALA A 16 12.85 2.14 7.67
CA ALA A 16 14.05 2.96 7.83
C ALA A 16 14.56 3.59 6.52
N ILE A 17 14.19 3.06 5.36
CA ILE A 17 14.66 3.52 4.04
C ILE A 17 13.74 4.65 3.54
N PRO A 18 14.26 5.85 3.29
CA PRO A 18 13.43 6.95 2.87
C PRO A 18 12.97 6.81 1.42
N ALA A 19 11.83 7.44 1.12
CA ALA A 19 11.28 7.57 -0.21
C ALA A 19 11.11 9.04 -0.58
N LYS A 20 11.23 9.34 -1.87
CA LYS A 20 10.99 10.69 -2.39
C LYS A 20 9.49 10.97 -2.38
N CYS A 21 9.12 12.20 -2.04
CA CYS A 21 7.74 12.66 -2.19
C CYS A 21 7.26 12.56 -3.66
N PRO A 22 6.07 11.98 -3.92
CA PRO A 22 5.52 11.84 -5.27
C PRO A 22 4.98 13.15 -5.85
N VAL A 23 4.75 14.17 -5.03
CA VAL A 23 4.20 15.47 -5.48
C VAL A 23 5.23 16.20 -6.34
N ILE A 24 4.77 16.73 -7.49
CA ILE A 24 5.61 17.46 -8.45
C ILE A 24 6.34 18.60 -7.74
N ASP A 25 7.61 18.80 -8.08
CA ASP A 25 8.54 19.79 -7.52
C ASP A 25 8.87 19.67 -6.01
N CYS A 26 8.24 18.74 -5.29
CA CYS A 26 8.63 18.42 -3.92
C CYS A 26 9.95 17.62 -3.90
N LYS A 27 10.90 18.07 -3.09
CA LYS A 27 12.24 17.46 -2.95
C LYS A 27 12.42 16.71 -1.64
N SER A 28 11.37 16.60 -0.83
CA SER A 28 11.40 15.87 0.43
C SER A 28 11.76 14.41 0.22
N LEU A 29 12.67 13.93 1.06
CA LEU A 29 13.11 12.54 1.15
C LEU A 29 12.91 12.11 2.60
N LEU A 30 11.91 11.28 2.86
CA LEU A 30 11.39 11.00 4.20
C LEU A 30 11.12 9.52 4.38
N LYS A 31 11.13 9.02 5.61
CA LYS A 31 10.72 7.63 5.90
C LYS A 31 9.25 7.43 5.56
N PRO A 32 8.78 6.20 5.29
CA PRO A 32 7.42 5.98 4.80
C PRO A 32 6.32 6.58 5.70
N GLN A 33 6.40 6.42 7.03
CA GLN A 33 5.42 7.05 7.94
C GLN A 33 5.50 8.58 7.93
N GLU A 34 6.72 9.14 7.97
CA GLU A 34 6.96 10.59 7.91
C GLU A 34 6.50 11.19 6.58
N LEU A 35 6.66 10.43 5.50
CA LEU A 35 6.26 10.83 4.16
C LEU A 35 4.74 10.90 4.04
N LEU A 36 4.02 9.93 4.61
CA LEU A 36 2.55 9.99 4.64
C LEU A 36 2.06 11.19 5.45
N ALA A 37 2.67 11.45 6.62
CA ALA A 37 2.37 12.65 7.40
C ALA A 37 2.66 13.93 6.61
N HIS A 38 3.79 13.99 5.89
CA HIS A 38 4.15 15.11 5.04
C HIS A 38 3.14 15.34 3.91
N LEU A 39 2.68 14.28 3.25
CA LEU A 39 1.65 14.37 2.22
C LEU A 39 0.34 14.97 2.76
N LEU A 40 -0.08 14.55 3.96
CA LEU A 40 -1.30 15.02 4.61
C LEU A 40 -1.22 16.45 5.15
N LEU A 41 -0.02 16.91 5.53
CA LEU A 41 0.18 18.19 6.22
C LEU A 41 0.75 19.31 5.34
N CYS A 42 1.47 18.97 4.27
CA CYS A 42 2.27 19.94 3.52
C CYS A 42 1.87 20.08 2.04
N HIS A 43 0.98 19.22 1.55
CA HIS A 43 0.48 19.27 0.18
C HIS A 43 -1.04 19.44 0.18
N ARG A 44 -1.61 19.77 -0.98
CA ARG A 44 -3.07 19.76 -1.16
C ARG A 44 -3.54 18.36 -1.49
N PRO A 45 -4.79 17.97 -1.18
CA PRO A 45 -5.31 16.64 -1.49
C PRO A 45 -5.17 16.29 -2.97
N GLU A 46 -5.52 17.22 -3.84
CA GLU A 46 -5.60 16.99 -5.29
C GLU A 46 -4.22 16.73 -5.92
N ASP A 47 -3.17 17.24 -5.29
CA ASP A 47 -1.79 17.09 -5.74
C ASP A 47 -1.13 15.82 -5.19
N SER A 48 -1.66 15.28 -4.09
CA SER A 48 -0.96 14.27 -3.28
C SER A 48 -1.68 12.94 -3.15
N MET A 49 -3.00 12.90 -3.36
CA MET A 49 -3.83 11.72 -3.09
C MET A 49 -4.95 11.56 -4.11
N VAL A 50 -5.32 10.31 -4.39
CA VAL A 50 -6.51 9.98 -5.16
C VAL A 50 -7.61 9.49 -4.22
N GLU A 51 -8.76 10.14 -4.23
CA GLU A 51 -9.92 9.65 -3.49
C GLU A 51 -10.59 8.50 -4.23
N ILE A 52 -10.80 7.38 -3.52
CA ILE A 52 -11.49 6.21 -4.08
C ILE A 52 -12.61 5.71 -3.16
N GLY A 53 -13.76 5.41 -3.76
CA GLY A 53 -14.91 4.84 -3.06
C GLY A 53 -14.78 3.35 -2.78
N ALA A 54 -15.71 2.81 -2.00
CA ALA A 54 -15.80 1.37 -1.78
C ALA A 54 -16.00 0.62 -3.11
N ALA A 55 -15.25 -0.47 -3.30
CA ALA A 55 -15.20 -1.29 -4.52
C ALA A 55 -14.72 -0.57 -5.78
N TRP A 56 -14.29 0.69 -5.69
CA TRP A 56 -13.62 1.38 -6.79
C TRP A 56 -12.19 0.86 -6.90
N HIS A 57 -11.66 0.90 -8.12
CA HIS A 57 -10.31 0.48 -8.38
C HIS A 57 -9.52 1.59 -9.04
N THR A 58 -8.23 1.62 -8.70
CA THR A 58 -7.24 2.47 -9.37
C THR A 58 -6.11 1.58 -9.84
N VAL A 59 -5.60 1.88 -11.02
CA VAL A 59 -4.44 1.22 -11.61
C VAL A 59 -3.31 2.23 -11.64
N TYR A 60 -2.14 1.82 -11.16
CA TYR A 60 -0.92 2.60 -11.16
C TYR A 60 0.09 1.98 -12.12
N ASP A 61 0.74 2.84 -12.91
CA ASP A 61 1.76 2.45 -13.85
C ASP A 61 3.13 2.66 -13.23
N VAL A 62 3.87 1.58 -13.08
CA VAL A 62 5.20 1.60 -12.46
C VAL A 62 6.25 1.31 -13.52
N ASP A 63 7.04 2.33 -13.85
CA ASP A 63 8.17 2.22 -14.77
C ASP A 63 9.39 1.65 -14.04
N LEU A 64 9.64 0.35 -14.21
CA LEU A 64 10.71 -0.36 -13.51
C LEU A 64 12.10 0.15 -13.88
N ALA A 65 12.28 0.73 -15.07
CA ALA A 65 13.56 1.30 -15.47
C ALA A 65 13.95 2.53 -14.62
N LYS A 66 12.96 3.17 -13.97
CA LYS A 66 13.16 4.31 -13.07
C LYS A 66 13.33 3.92 -11.61
N LEU A 67 13.35 2.62 -11.28
CA LEU A 67 13.43 2.14 -9.90
C LEU A 67 14.79 1.49 -9.60
N PRO A 68 15.82 2.30 -9.26
CA PRO A 68 17.04 1.79 -8.63
C PRO A 68 16.77 0.80 -7.47
N ALA A 69 17.63 -0.19 -7.34
CA ALA A 69 17.54 -1.11 -6.21
C ALA A 69 18.02 -0.47 -4.90
N GLY A 70 17.55 -0.99 -3.77
CA GLY A 70 17.87 -0.50 -2.42
C GLY A 70 17.04 0.70 -1.98
N CYS A 71 15.93 1.00 -2.67
CA CYS A 71 15.13 2.20 -2.44
C CYS A 71 13.64 1.87 -2.30
N ASN A 72 12.95 2.73 -1.56
CA ASN A 72 11.50 2.75 -1.49
C ASN A 72 10.91 3.73 -2.49
N TYR A 73 9.80 3.33 -3.08
CA TYR A 73 9.06 4.08 -4.08
C TYR A 73 7.60 4.17 -3.70
N VAL A 74 7.03 5.37 -3.81
CA VAL A 74 5.59 5.55 -3.73
C VAL A 74 4.98 5.11 -5.06
N VAL A 75 4.15 4.06 -5.03
CA VAL A 75 3.39 3.59 -6.19
C VAL A 75 2.11 4.41 -6.34
N GLY A 76 1.46 4.70 -5.23
CA GLY A 76 0.23 5.46 -5.20
C GLY A 76 -0.15 5.87 -3.79
N VAL A 77 -0.88 6.97 -3.68
CA VAL A 77 -1.44 7.46 -2.42
C VAL A 77 -2.94 7.61 -2.63
N ILE A 78 -3.72 6.99 -1.75
CA ILE A 78 -5.17 6.96 -1.82
C ILE A 78 -5.80 7.39 -0.50
N ALA A 79 -7.00 7.94 -0.58
CA ALA A 79 -7.86 8.18 0.56
C ALA A 79 -9.25 7.59 0.28
N TYR A 80 -9.98 7.22 1.33
CA TYR A 80 -11.38 6.84 1.18
C TYR A 80 -12.22 8.08 0.88
N ALA A 81 -12.93 8.08 -0.26
CA ALA A 81 -13.73 9.21 -0.72
C ALA A 81 -14.99 9.48 0.14
N GLY A 82 -15.37 8.51 0.97
CA GLY A 82 -16.63 8.56 1.70
C GLY A 82 -17.79 7.82 1.03
N SER A 83 -18.92 7.79 1.73
CA SER A 83 -20.16 7.19 1.25
C SER A 83 -21.24 8.28 1.19
N ASN A 84 -22.27 8.07 0.37
CA ASN A 84 -23.43 8.97 0.33
C ASN A 84 -24.36 8.82 1.54
N ASP A 85 -24.08 7.91 2.48
CA ASP A 85 -24.88 7.73 3.69
C ASP A 85 -24.57 8.82 4.72
N ALA A 86 -25.63 9.54 5.14
CA ALA A 86 -25.54 10.75 5.96
C ALA A 86 -24.94 10.56 7.37
N GLY A 87 -24.65 9.32 7.78
CA GLY A 87 -23.97 8.96 9.04
C GLY A 87 -22.50 8.54 8.88
N LEU A 88 -21.96 8.57 7.65
CA LEU A 88 -20.64 8.05 7.32
C LEU A 88 -19.85 9.07 6.50
N SER A 89 -18.52 8.98 6.60
CA SER A 89 -17.47 9.74 5.89
C SER A 89 -17.96 10.64 4.75
N ARG A 90 -17.89 11.97 4.91
CA ARG A 90 -18.24 12.94 3.87
C ARG A 90 -17.05 13.20 2.94
N PRO A 91 -17.28 13.52 1.65
CA PRO A 91 -16.22 13.99 0.74
C PRO A 91 -15.54 15.22 1.33
N ILE A 92 -14.22 15.26 1.27
CA ILE A 92 -13.41 16.28 1.93
C ILE A 92 -12.91 17.28 0.91
N GLY A 93 -13.21 18.56 1.15
CA GLY A 93 -12.62 19.65 0.38
C GLY A 93 -11.16 19.91 0.75
N PRO A 94 -10.45 20.75 -0.03
CA PRO A 94 -9.03 21.09 0.15
C PRO A 94 -8.69 21.55 1.59
N GLU A 95 -9.65 22.19 2.25
CA GLU A 95 -9.54 22.70 3.62
C GLU A 95 -9.40 21.62 4.72
N LEU A 96 -9.57 20.32 4.41
CA LEU A 96 -9.79 19.29 5.42
C LEU A 96 -9.03 17.96 5.18
N GLN A 97 -7.90 17.97 4.45
CA GLN A 97 -7.12 16.75 4.12
C GLN A 97 -6.80 15.82 5.31
N LEU A 98 -6.53 16.40 6.49
CA LEU A 98 -6.22 15.64 7.70
C LEU A 98 -7.37 14.79 8.22
N VAL A 99 -8.60 15.08 7.79
CA VAL A 99 -9.77 14.28 8.15
C VAL A 99 -10.10 13.22 7.10
N HIS A 100 -9.27 13.02 6.06
CA HIS A 100 -9.47 11.92 5.12
C HIS A 100 -9.62 10.63 5.90
N HIS A 101 -10.70 9.93 5.59
CA HIS A 101 -10.92 8.63 6.15
C HIS A 101 -9.90 7.70 5.50
N LEU A 102 -9.10 7.03 6.34
CA LEU A 102 -8.17 5.99 5.93
C LEU A 102 -7.20 6.43 4.79
N PRO A 103 -6.26 7.36 5.05
CA PRO A 103 -5.21 7.65 4.09
C PRO A 103 -4.25 6.45 4.01
N LEU A 104 -4.03 5.94 2.80
CA LEU A 104 -3.16 4.79 2.53
C LEU A 104 -2.12 5.16 1.47
N MET A 105 -0.87 4.78 1.72
CA MET A 105 0.21 4.89 0.76
C MET A 105 0.72 3.51 0.38
N LEU A 106 0.64 3.18 -0.90
CA LEU A 106 1.20 1.96 -1.48
C LEU A 106 2.67 2.19 -1.82
N MET A 107 3.52 1.41 -1.17
CA MET A 107 4.97 1.48 -1.30
C MET A 107 5.50 0.26 -2.03
N MET A 108 6.57 0.45 -2.79
CA MET A 108 7.37 -0.62 -3.37
C MET A 108 8.83 -0.47 -2.95
N TYR A 109 9.37 -1.50 -2.32
CA TYR A 109 10.80 -1.65 -2.11
C TYR A 109 11.40 -2.55 -3.21
N VAL A 110 12.47 -2.08 -3.84
CA VAL A 110 13.24 -2.89 -4.80
C VAL A 110 14.48 -3.42 -4.10
N ASN A 111 14.55 -4.73 -3.87
CA ASN A 111 15.70 -5.33 -3.19
C ASN A 111 16.95 -5.29 -4.10
N PRO A 112 18.14 -4.94 -3.56
CA PRO A 112 19.39 -5.11 -4.29
C PRO A 112 19.58 -6.55 -4.77
N PRO A 113 20.13 -6.77 -5.97
CA PRO A 113 20.57 -8.10 -6.37
C PRO A 113 21.69 -8.55 -5.42
N ALA A 114 21.65 -9.80 -4.99
CA ALA A 114 22.71 -10.42 -4.22
C ALA A 114 23.25 -11.64 -4.98
N GLU A 115 24.49 -12.04 -4.70
CA GLU A 115 25.05 -13.26 -5.29
C GLU A 115 24.10 -14.44 -4.99
N ASP A 116 23.73 -15.16 -6.06
CA ASP A 116 22.81 -16.30 -6.06
C ASP A 116 21.34 -16.02 -5.64
N LEU A 117 20.93 -14.76 -5.52
CA LEU A 117 19.57 -14.36 -5.16
C LEU A 117 18.94 -13.47 -6.22
N GLU A 118 17.78 -13.89 -6.69
CA GLU A 118 16.96 -13.12 -7.62
C GLU A 118 16.48 -11.81 -6.98
N GLN A 119 16.49 -10.72 -7.75
CA GLN A 119 15.95 -9.44 -7.32
C GLN A 119 14.45 -9.59 -6.98
N MET A 120 14.04 -8.96 -5.89
CA MET A 120 12.67 -9.02 -5.39
C MET A 120 12.06 -7.63 -5.32
N TYR A 121 10.77 -7.55 -5.57
CA TYR A 121 9.94 -6.35 -5.49
C TYR A 121 8.93 -6.58 -4.37
N VAL A 122 8.97 -5.73 -3.36
CA VAL A 122 8.11 -5.87 -2.17
C VAL A 122 7.13 -4.72 -2.11
N LEU A 123 5.84 -5.02 -2.29
CA LEU A 123 4.74 -4.09 -2.17
C LEU A 123 4.16 -4.13 -0.75
N TYR A 124 3.93 -2.99 -0.14
CA TYR A 124 3.36 -2.89 1.22
C TYR A 124 2.57 -1.59 1.40
N LEU A 125 1.69 -1.54 2.41
CA LEU A 125 0.90 -0.33 2.72
C LEU A 125 1.42 0.39 3.95
N VAL A 126 1.29 1.71 3.92
CA VAL A 126 1.48 2.59 5.07
C VAL A 126 0.16 3.31 5.33
N SER A 127 -0.29 3.30 6.58
CA SER A 127 -1.52 3.91 7.06
C SER A 127 -1.33 4.43 8.48
N PRO A 128 -1.80 5.63 8.84
CA PRO A 128 -1.74 6.13 10.22
C PRO A 128 -2.91 5.61 11.07
N VAL A 129 -3.98 5.12 10.44
CA VAL A 129 -5.15 4.56 11.11
C VAL A 129 -5.08 3.04 11.01
N ALA A 130 -5.58 2.33 12.01
CA ALA A 130 -5.89 0.91 11.99
C ALA A 130 -7.42 0.77 11.81
N ALA A 131 -7.92 0.12 10.75
CA ALA A 131 -9.34 0.14 10.39
C ALA A 131 -9.90 -1.27 10.14
N ARG A 132 -10.36 -1.90 11.25
CA ARG A 132 -11.34 -2.99 11.34
C ARG A 132 -11.93 -3.56 10.06
N LYS A 133 -12.72 -2.68 9.44
CA LYS A 133 -13.69 -3.07 8.43
C LYS A 133 -13.23 -2.71 7.03
N VAL A 134 -12.02 -2.17 6.86
CA VAL A 134 -11.48 -1.83 5.53
C VAL A 134 -10.28 -2.67 5.17
N SER A 135 -10.29 -3.17 3.95
CA SER A 135 -9.16 -3.87 3.35
C SER A 135 -8.79 -3.30 1.99
N ALA A 136 -7.50 -3.23 1.73
CA ALA A 136 -6.96 -2.88 0.42
C ALA A 136 -6.50 -4.14 -0.29
N ARG A 137 -7.22 -4.50 -1.35
CA ARG A 137 -6.84 -5.57 -2.27
C ARG A 137 -5.83 -5.01 -3.26
N VAL A 138 -4.61 -5.53 -3.23
CA VAL A 138 -3.55 -5.18 -4.20
C VAL A 138 -3.27 -6.36 -5.11
N SER A 139 -3.10 -6.09 -6.41
CA SER A 139 -2.83 -7.11 -7.44
C SER A 139 -2.05 -6.52 -8.61
N LEU A 140 -1.30 -7.38 -9.32
CA LEU A 140 -0.66 -7.01 -10.59
C LEU A 140 -1.55 -7.38 -11.77
N LEU A 141 -1.54 -6.54 -12.81
CA LEU A 141 -2.29 -6.77 -14.05
C LEU A 141 -1.37 -7.16 -15.20
N ASP A 142 -1.88 -8.02 -16.09
CA ASP A 142 -1.28 -8.37 -17.38
C ASP A 142 -1.65 -7.31 -18.44
N GLY A 143 -1.12 -6.11 -18.27
CA GLY A 143 -1.47 -4.91 -19.05
C GLY A 143 -2.48 -3.99 -18.35
N PRO A 144 -2.78 -2.80 -18.91
CA PRO A 144 -3.60 -1.78 -18.25
C PRO A 144 -5.06 -2.21 -18.06
N GLU A 145 -5.62 -2.95 -19.02
CA GLU A 145 -6.94 -3.60 -18.95
C GLU A 145 -6.82 -5.11 -18.69
N GLY A 146 -5.64 -5.53 -18.24
CA GLY A 146 -5.26 -6.93 -18.08
C GLY A 146 -6.07 -7.67 -17.02
N ARG A 147 -6.00 -9.01 -17.09
CA ARG A 147 -6.54 -9.85 -16.02
C ARG A 147 -5.67 -9.72 -14.77
N GLU A 148 -6.31 -9.74 -13.60
CA GLU A 148 -5.61 -9.84 -12.32
C GLU A 148 -4.85 -11.16 -12.24
N MET A 149 -3.56 -11.06 -11.92
CA MET A 149 -2.68 -12.22 -11.80
C MET A 149 -2.48 -12.59 -10.32
N ARG A 150 -2.04 -13.85 -10.08
CA ARG A 150 -1.83 -14.40 -8.72
C ARG A 150 -0.96 -13.46 -7.87
N GLY A 151 -1.38 -13.25 -6.62
CA GLY A 151 -0.81 -12.24 -5.72
C GLY A 151 -1.86 -11.47 -4.92
N LEU A 152 -3.08 -12.00 -4.84
CA LEU A 152 -4.17 -11.40 -4.06
C LEU A 152 -3.82 -11.43 -2.57
N ARG A 153 -3.52 -10.27 -1.99
CA ARG A 153 -3.51 -10.09 -0.54
C ARG A 153 -4.38 -8.91 -0.14
N CYS A 154 -5.05 -9.13 0.98
CA CYS A 154 -5.94 -8.21 1.66
C CYS A 154 -5.07 -7.45 2.64
N LEU A 155 -4.42 -6.40 2.15
CA LEU A 155 -3.54 -5.60 2.98
C LEU A 155 -4.41 -4.84 3.98
N ARG A 156 -4.25 -5.19 5.25
CA ARG A 156 -4.97 -4.61 6.39
C ARG A 156 -3.99 -3.84 7.24
N ASN A 157 -4.47 -2.74 7.81
CA ASN A 157 -3.77 -1.90 8.77
C ASN A 157 -4.02 -2.32 10.24
N PHE A 158 -4.64 -3.49 10.46
CA PHE A 158 -4.89 -4.11 11.77
C PHE A 158 -5.00 -5.65 11.62
N LEU A 159 -4.86 -6.39 12.71
CA LEU A 159 -5.07 -7.84 12.77
C LEU A 159 -6.20 -8.14 13.78
N ASP A 160 -7.22 -8.91 13.38
CA ASP A 160 -8.18 -9.50 14.31
C ASP A 160 -7.55 -10.73 14.99
N ALA A 161 -7.64 -10.82 16.31
CA ALA A 161 -7.29 -12.03 17.07
C ALA A 161 -8.52 -12.94 17.29
N PRO A 162 -8.36 -14.27 17.46
CA PRO A 162 -7.12 -15.02 17.33
C PRO A 162 -6.96 -15.57 15.90
N LEU A 163 -5.83 -15.22 15.29
CA LEU A 163 -5.43 -15.69 13.97
C LEU A 163 -5.17 -17.22 14.05
N LYS A 164 -5.90 -18.00 13.25
CA LYS A 164 -5.51 -19.39 13.00
C LYS A 164 -4.19 -19.41 12.22
N ASP A 165 -3.13 -19.80 12.90
CA ASP A 165 -1.86 -20.32 12.38
C ASP A 165 -1.32 -19.70 11.07
N SER A 166 -0.79 -18.49 11.18
CA SER A 166 0.47 -18.24 10.48
C SER A 166 1.45 -17.61 11.45
N GLU A 167 2.49 -18.35 11.82
CA GLU A 167 3.60 -17.95 12.72
C GLU A 167 4.49 -16.79 12.15
N GLU A 168 3.98 -16.02 11.18
CA GLU A 168 4.77 -15.16 10.30
C GLU A 168 4.33 -13.69 10.25
N LEU A 169 3.51 -13.21 11.19
CA LEU A 169 3.13 -11.80 11.25
C LEU A 169 3.76 -11.13 12.49
N LEU A 170 4.70 -10.25 12.18
CA LEU A 170 5.73 -9.70 13.05
C LEU A 170 5.47 -8.22 13.34
N HIS A 171 6.13 -7.68 14.37
CA HIS A 171 5.95 -6.31 14.86
C HIS A 171 5.89 -5.23 13.77
N GLY A 172 4.86 -4.40 13.85
CA GLY A 172 4.45 -3.44 12.82
C GLY A 172 3.35 -4.06 11.96
N ASN A 173 2.08 -3.70 12.17
CA ASN A 173 0.89 -4.24 11.49
C ASN A 173 0.88 -3.94 9.96
N ILE A 174 1.88 -4.40 9.23
CA ILE A 174 2.13 -4.11 7.82
C ILE A 174 2.09 -5.45 7.06
N ASP A 175 0.99 -5.67 6.34
CA ASP A 175 0.87 -6.76 5.38
C ASP A 175 1.64 -6.39 4.08
N TYR A 176 2.14 -7.38 3.35
CA TYR A 176 3.01 -7.18 2.18
C TYR A 176 2.87 -8.26 1.10
N LEU A 177 3.35 -7.94 -0.10
CA LEU A 177 3.37 -8.77 -1.30
C LEU A 177 4.76 -8.80 -1.91
N VAL A 178 5.31 -10.00 -2.14
CA VAL A 178 6.64 -10.17 -2.74
C VAL A 178 6.52 -10.76 -4.14
N TYR A 179 7.20 -10.14 -5.09
CA TYR A 179 7.33 -10.63 -6.47
C TYR A 179 8.80 -10.79 -6.85
N SER A 180 9.14 -11.88 -7.50
CA SER A 180 10.48 -12.08 -8.07
C SER A 180 10.64 -11.32 -9.39
N ALA A 181 11.88 -11.01 -9.77
CA ALA A 181 12.18 -10.41 -11.08
C ALA A 181 11.59 -11.23 -12.24
N ARG A 182 11.61 -12.56 -12.17
CA ARG A 182 11.00 -13.46 -13.15
C ARG A 182 9.48 -13.33 -13.18
N ASP A 183 8.82 -13.13 -12.04
CA ASP A 183 7.38 -12.91 -12.02
C ASP A 183 7.02 -11.57 -12.66
N VAL A 184 7.79 -10.53 -12.34
CA VAL A 184 7.65 -9.20 -12.94
C VAL A 184 7.94 -9.23 -14.45
N TRP A 185 9.00 -9.91 -14.89
CA TRP A 185 9.39 -10.01 -16.30
C TRP A 185 8.36 -10.77 -17.16
N LYS A 186 7.65 -11.75 -16.59
CA LYS A 186 6.53 -12.40 -17.30
C LYS A 186 5.41 -11.40 -17.61
N LEU A 187 5.22 -10.39 -16.75
CA LEU A 187 4.18 -9.37 -16.88
C LEU A 187 4.61 -8.25 -17.84
N CYS A 188 5.87 -7.84 -17.79
CA CYS A 188 6.41 -6.79 -18.67
C CYS A 188 6.61 -7.23 -20.13
N ARG A 189 6.55 -8.54 -20.42
CA ARG A 189 6.90 -9.09 -21.75
C ARG A 189 5.96 -8.69 -22.89
N ARG A 190 4.82 -8.08 -22.61
CA ARG A 190 3.84 -7.65 -23.64
C ARG A 190 3.98 -6.19 -24.07
N ASP A 191 4.54 -5.36 -23.21
CA ASP A 191 4.73 -3.94 -23.47
C ASP A 191 6.23 -3.67 -23.41
N GLU A 192 6.86 -3.29 -24.52
CA GLU A 192 8.32 -3.11 -24.69
C GLU A 192 8.98 -2.10 -23.71
N ARG A 193 8.24 -1.58 -22.72
CA ARG A 193 8.59 -0.50 -21.80
C ARG A 193 8.90 -0.91 -20.37
N GLY A 194 8.87 -2.21 -20.02
CA GLY A 194 9.21 -2.62 -18.66
C GLY A 194 8.28 -2.01 -17.60
N THR A 195 7.02 -1.79 -17.97
CA THR A 195 6.00 -1.19 -17.09
C THR A 195 5.26 -2.29 -16.33
N LEU A 196 5.00 -2.04 -15.06
CA LEU A 196 4.18 -2.89 -14.20
C LEU A 196 2.88 -2.16 -13.85
N TYR A 197 1.75 -2.83 -14.04
CA TYR A 197 0.43 -2.28 -13.71
C TYR A 197 -0.03 -2.83 -12.37
N VAL A 198 -0.21 -1.94 -11.38
CA VAL A 198 -0.57 -2.29 -10.01
C VAL A 198 -1.98 -1.79 -9.73
N LYS A 199 -2.92 -2.70 -9.48
CA LYS A 199 -4.30 -2.39 -9.16
C LYS A 199 -4.52 -2.42 -7.65
N ILE A 200 -5.15 -1.38 -7.12
CA ILE A 200 -5.66 -1.31 -5.76
C ILE A 200 -7.19 -1.23 -5.76
N VAL A 201 -7.84 -1.94 -4.85
CA VAL A 201 -9.29 -1.91 -4.63
C VAL A 201 -9.57 -1.83 -3.13
N LEU A 202 -10.32 -0.83 -2.68
CA LEU A 202 -10.80 -0.79 -1.30
C LEU A 202 -12.07 -1.59 -1.14
N ARG A 203 -12.15 -2.36 -0.05
CA ARG A 203 -13.35 -3.12 0.33
C ARG A 203 -13.72 -2.79 1.76
N GLY A 204 -15.03 -2.64 1.98
CA GLY A 204 -15.59 -2.22 3.26
C GLY A 204 -15.53 -0.71 3.44
N GLU A 205 -15.97 -0.24 4.60
CA GLU A 205 -16.14 1.18 4.90
C GLU A 205 -15.47 1.51 6.24
N PRO A 206 -14.69 2.60 6.32
CA PRO A 206 -14.02 2.99 7.55
C PRO A 206 -15.04 3.53 8.54
N ASN A 207 -15.11 2.92 9.73
CA ASN A 207 -15.86 3.46 10.85
C ASN A 207 -14.90 4.10 11.86
N LEU A 208 -14.96 5.43 11.98
CA LEU A 208 -14.10 6.21 12.89
C LEU A 208 -14.35 5.92 14.38
N PHE A 209 -15.49 5.30 14.69
CA PHE A 209 -15.93 4.97 16.04
C PHE A 209 -15.93 3.46 16.27
N GLU A 210 -15.10 2.70 15.55
CA GLU A 210 -14.85 1.30 15.89
C GLU A 210 -14.29 1.20 17.30
N THR A 211 -15.17 0.97 18.27
CA THR A 211 -14.84 0.28 19.51
C THR A 211 -14.62 -1.19 19.18
N GLU A 212 -13.70 -1.86 19.89
CA GLU A 212 -13.69 -3.32 19.88
C GLU A 212 -15.12 -3.75 20.20
N ASP A 213 -15.78 -4.43 19.26
CA ASP A 213 -17.06 -5.05 19.58
C ASP A 213 -16.75 -5.96 20.78
N GLU A 214 -17.20 -5.55 21.98
CA GLU A 214 -17.23 -6.44 23.13
C GLU A 214 -17.86 -7.72 22.60
N GLN A 215 -17.20 -8.85 22.92
CA GLN A 215 -17.72 -10.18 22.69
C GLN A 215 -19.12 -10.27 23.33
N LEU A 216 -20.14 -9.84 22.61
CA LEU A 216 -21.53 -10.05 22.94
C LEU A 216 -21.90 -11.42 22.39
N ASP A 217 -21.64 -12.37 23.28
CA ASP A 217 -22.40 -13.58 23.57
C ASP A 217 -22.47 -14.71 22.53
N GLY A 218 -22.07 -15.89 22.99
CA GLY A 218 -22.37 -17.20 22.40
C GLY A 218 -21.49 -18.32 22.92
#